data_AF-A3TWI6-F1
#
_entry.id   AF-A3TWI6-F1
#
_cell.length_a   1.000
_cell.length_b   1.000
_cell.length_c   1.000
_cell.angle_alpha   90.00
_cell.angle_beta   90.00
_cell.angle_gamma   90.00
#
_symmetry.space_group_name_H-M   'P 1'
#
loop_
_entity.id
_entity.type
_entity.pdbx_description
1 polymer ?
#
loop_
_entity_poly.entity_id
_entity_poly.type
_entity_poly.pdbx_seq_one_letter_code
_entity_poly.pdbx_strand_id
1 'polypeptide(L)'
;MTQSDFVPVTVLKRDAFSETISGHLADRPDRRVAFRKLEGLPWWSRPIARFLARREARALKAVQGIAGCPVLISADRRGIMRDWSEGTPLQLAQPAEAAFYRDARRLLREMRRRGVTHNDVAKPQNWLMTPEGRAAVIDFQLASVHRRRGVLFRTMAREDLRHLLKQKRAYAPGLLTASQHRMLTRKSLPTRIWMATAKPIYNFVTRRLFDWSDGEGTEDRLEREGPRIAAALDARADVTGHYTCAFPLPGRGSGLYTFAETGTGPEALRPDLPAGVPEHLQCVPRLPRDAGGTIDAALLSLIAANRLDEVEARLQAEPELRPVADVVLAGRLNLTDRILR
;
A
#
# COMPACT_ATOMS: atom_id res chain seq x y z
N MET A 1 10.27 -27.39 13.21
CA MET A 1 9.94 -27.20 11.79
C MET A 1 11.16 -26.57 11.15
N THR A 2 11.94 -27.39 10.45
CA THR A 2 13.14 -27.00 9.72
C THR A 2 12.75 -26.47 8.33
N GLN A 3 13.68 -25.83 7.62
CA GLN A 3 13.49 -25.29 6.25
C GLN A 3 12.93 -26.28 5.22
N SER A 4 13.05 -27.58 5.52
CA SER A 4 12.59 -28.71 4.70
C SER A 4 11.10 -28.64 4.35
N ASP A 5 10.33 -27.84 5.07
CA ASP A 5 8.87 -27.90 5.01
C ASP A 5 8.26 -26.69 4.28
N PHE A 6 9.04 -25.73 3.77
CA PHE A 6 8.52 -24.58 3.01
C PHE A 6 9.12 -24.55 1.60
N VAL A 7 8.25 -24.59 0.60
CA VAL A 7 8.66 -24.47 -0.81
C VAL A 7 8.30 -23.07 -1.31
N PRO A 8 9.30 -22.23 -1.62
CA PRO A 8 9.07 -20.88 -2.10
C PRO A 8 8.54 -20.89 -3.54
N VAL A 9 7.63 -19.96 -3.85
CA VAL A 9 7.05 -19.79 -5.18
C VAL A 9 7.38 -18.40 -5.73
N THR A 10 7.05 -17.33 -5.01
CA THR A 10 7.26 -15.95 -5.49
C THR A 10 7.78 -15.04 -4.40
N VAL A 11 8.74 -14.17 -4.73
CA VAL A 11 9.17 -13.08 -3.84
C VAL A 11 8.21 -11.91 -4.01
N LEU A 12 7.48 -11.56 -2.96
CA LEU A 12 6.49 -10.48 -2.97
C LEU A 12 7.11 -9.11 -2.67
N LYS A 13 8.13 -9.09 -1.79
CA LYS A 13 8.79 -7.86 -1.37
C LYS A 13 10.18 -8.17 -0.82
N ARG A 14 11.17 -7.34 -1.13
CA ARG A 14 12.49 -7.37 -0.51
C ARG A 14 12.91 -5.96 -0.08
N ASP A 15 13.33 -5.83 1.17
CA ASP A 15 13.88 -4.59 1.74
C ASP A 15 15.07 -4.89 2.68
N ALA A 16 15.72 -3.84 3.19
CA ALA A 16 16.89 -3.99 4.07
C ALA A 16 16.57 -4.71 5.41
N PHE A 17 15.29 -4.90 5.75
CA PHE A 17 14.84 -5.46 7.03
C PHE A 17 14.15 -6.82 6.89
N SER A 18 13.70 -7.20 5.69
CA SER A 18 13.11 -8.53 5.41
C SER A 18 12.87 -8.80 3.93
N GLU A 19 12.72 -10.08 3.62
CA GLU A 19 12.20 -10.57 2.34
C GLU A 19 10.90 -11.33 2.60
N THR A 20 9.82 -10.99 1.90
CA THR A 20 8.52 -11.68 2.00
C THR A 20 8.31 -12.55 0.78
N ILE A 21 8.11 -13.84 1.01
CA ILE A 21 8.03 -14.89 -0.01
C ILE A 21 6.70 -15.61 0.15
N SER A 22 5.94 -15.77 -0.93
CA SER A 22 4.80 -16.69 -0.97
C SER A 22 5.28 -18.10 -1.30
N GLY A 23 4.58 -19.10 -0.78
CA GLY A 23 4.82 -20.49 -1.12
C GLY A 23 3.79 -21.39 -0.49
N HIS A 24 4.14 -22.65 -0.30
CA HIS A 24 3.30 -23.64 0.38
C HIS A 24 4.13 -24.54 1.28
N LEU A 25 3.46 -25.27 2.17
CA LEU A 25 4.13 -26.28 2.99
C LEU A 25 4.44 -27.54 2.15
N ALA A 26 5.60 -28.15 2.34
CA ALA A 26 6.02 -29.31 1.56
C ALA A 26 5.13 -30.54 1.80
N ASP A 27 4.58 -30.67 3.02
CA ASP A 27 3.63 -31.73 3.41
C ASP A 27 2.18 -31.41 3.01
N ARG A 28 1.88 -30.14 2.69
CA ARG A 28 0.55 -29.64 2.33
C ARG A 28 0.62 -28.59 1.23
N PRO A 29 0.71 -28.99 -0.05
CA PRO A 29 0.84 -28.07 -1.17
C PRO A 29 -0.41 -27.20 -1.39
N ASP A 30 -1.57 -27.64 -0.90
CA ASP A 30 -2.83 -26.89 -0.87
C ASP A 30 -2.77 -25.70 0.10
N ARG A 31 -1.93 -25.78 1.13
CA ARG A 31 -1.83 -24.72 2.14
C ARG A 31 -0.81 -23.67 1.74
N ARG A 32 -1.31 -22.59 1.14
CA ARG A 32 -0.50 -21.39 0.84
C ARG A 32 -0.07 -20.67 2.10
N VAL A 33 1.19 -20.25 2.14
CA VAL A 33 1.77 -19.51 3.28
C VAL A 33 2.59 -18.32 2.78
N ALA A 34 2.75 -17.35 3.67
CA ALA A 34 3.66 -16.23 3.49
C ALA A 34 4.81 -16.34 4.51
N PHE A 35 6.04 -16.33 4.02
CA PHE A 35 7.24 -16.38 4.83
C PHE A 35 7.99 -15.04 4.77
N ARG A 36 8.09 -14.37 5.91
CA ARG A 36 8.95 -13.20 6.10
C ARG A 36 10.32 -13.66 6.55
N LYS A 37 11.23 -13.82 5.60
CA LYS A 37 12.62 -14.22 5.77
C LYS A 37 13.49 -13.06 6.27
N LEU A 38 14.37 -13.38 7.21
CA LEU A 38 15.35 -12.47 7.84
C LEU A 38 16.80 -12.91 7.61
N GLU A 39 17.01 -14.05 6.92
CA GLU A 39 18.33 -14.52 6.51
C GLU A 39 18.84 -13.72 5.32
N GLY A 40 20.16 -13.54 5.22
CA GLY A 40 20.78 -12.77 4.13
C GLY A 40 20.70 -11.25 4.29
N LEU A 41 20.14 -10.75 5.40
CA LEU A 41 20.08 -9.31 5.65
C LEU A 41 21.47 -8.70 5.96
N PRO A 42 21.69 -7.42 5.59
CA PRO A 42 22.88 -6.66 5.99
C PRO A 42 23.12 -6.72 7.49
N TRP A 43 24.38 -6.84 7.91
CA TRP A 43 24.73 -7.05 9.32
C TRP A 43 24.18 -5.95 10.25
N TRP A 44 24.14 -4.71 9.76
CA TRP A 44 23.66 -3.54 10.51
C TRP A 44 22.14 -3.56 10.75
N SER A 45 21.35 -4.15 9.86
CA SER A 45 19.88 -4.15 9.96
C SER A 45 19.33 -5.30 10.80
N ARG A 46 20.11 -6.39 10.94
CA ARG A 46 19.75 -7.60 11.71
C ARG A 46 19.16 -7.35 13.10
N PRO A 47 19.72 -6.50 13.99
CA PRO A 47 19.14 -6.29 15.32
C PRO A 47 17.74 -5.67 15.25
N ILE A 48 17.55 -4.70 14.37
CA ILE A 48 16.26 -4.01 14.16
C ILE A 48 15.26 -4.97 13.52
N ALA A 49 15.66 -5.67 12.45
CA ALA A 49 14.85 -6.67 11.77
C ALA A 49 14.33 -7.75 12.74
N ARG A 50 15.20 -8.27 13.60
CA ARG A 50 14.82 -9.24 14.66
C ARG A 50 13.87 -8.65 15.69
N PHE A 51 14.06 -7.39 16.08
CA PHE A 51 13.15 -6.72 17.00
C PHE A 51 11.74 -6.56 16.38
N LEU A 52 11.66 -6.05 15.15
CA LEU A 52 10.41 -5.88 14.40
C LEU A 52 9.70 -7.21 14.20
N ALA A 53 10.44 -8.26 13.82
CA ALA A 53 9.89 -9.60 13.65
C ALA A 53 9.33 -10.17 14.98
N ARG A 54 10.05 -9.99 16.10
CA ARG A 54 9.52 -10.42 17.41
C ARG A 54 8.24 -9.67 17.79
N ARG A 55 8.14 -8.38 17.43
CA ARG A 55 6.93 -7.59 17.70
C ARG A 55 5.75 -8.09 16.87
N GLU A 56 5.96 -8.33 15.58
CA GLU A 56 4.97 -8.92 14.69
C GLU A 56 4.53 -10.30 15.17
N ALA A 57 5.47 -11.22 15.45
CA ALA A 57 5.16 -12.55 15.95
C ALA A 57 4.37 -12.52 17.26
N ARG A 58 4.66 -11.56 18.17
CA ARG A 58 3.88 -11.36 19.39
C ARG A 58 2.45 -10.90 19.09
N ALA A 59 2.27 -10.00 18.13
CA ALA A 59 0.94 -9.53 17.71
C ALA A 59 0.13 -10.66 17.05
N LEU A 60 0.74 -11.38 16.10
CA LEU A 60 0.14 -12.53 15.43
C LEU A 60 -0.26 -13.61 16.45
N LYS A 61 0.63 -13.95 17.39
CA LYS A 61 0.31 -14.88 18.48
C LYS A 61 -0.87 -14.41 19.32
N ALA A 62 -0.95 -13.11 19.62
CA ALA A 62 -2.05 -12.55 20.41
C ALA A 62 -3.40 -12.59 19.66
N VAL A 63 -3.43 -12.50 18.33
CA VAL A 63 -4.68 -12.52 17.54
C VAL A 63 -5.12 -13.91 17.07
N GLN A 64 -4.38 -14.97 17.40
CA GLN A 64 -4.68 -16.35 17.00
C GLN A 64 -6.13 -16.78 17.28
N GLY A 65 -6.83 -17.32 16.28
CA GLY A 65 -8.24 -17.74 16.40
C GLY A 65 -9.26 -16.60 16.30
N ILE A 66 -8.84 -15.38 15.96
CA ILE A 66 -9.75 -14.36 15.44
C ILE A 66 -9.96 -14.65 13.95
N ALA A 67 -11.18 -15.04 13.56
CA ALA A 67 -11.53 -15.23 12.15
C ALA A 67 -11.36 -13.91 11.38
N GLY A 68 -10.57 -13.94 10.29
CA GLY A 68 -10.14 -12.77 9.51
C GLY A 68 -8.77 -12.20 9.90
N CYS A 69 -8.03 -12.84 10.81
CA CYS A 69 -6.61 -12.56 11.06
C CYS A 69 -5.73 -13.73 10.61
N PRO A 70 -4.49 -13.48 10.15
CA PRO A 70 -3.57 -14.52 9.74
C PRO A 70 -3.14 -15.39 10.91
N VAL A 71 -3.04 -16.70 10.66
CA VAL A 71 -2.54 -17.69 11.62
C VAL A 71 -1.01 -17.69 11.60
N LEU A 72 -0.39 -17.48 12.76
CA LEU A 72 1.06 -17.69 12.91
C LEU A 72 1.37 -19.18 12.89
N ILE A 73 2.15 -19.63 11.92
CA ILE A 73 2.58 -21.03 11.78
C ILE A 73 3.88 -21.22 12.57
N SER A 74 4.87 -20.36 12.33
CA SER A 74 6.15 -20.42 13.03
C SER A 74 6.80 -19.05 13.13
N ALA A 75 7.64 -18.86 14.16
CA ALA A 75 8.46 -17.68 14.34
C ALA A 75 9.79 -18.07 15.00
N ASP A 76 10.90 -17.87 14.28
CA ASP A 76 12.23 -18.23 14.75
C ASP A 76 13.28 -17.18 14.31
N ARG A 77 14.57 -17.55 14.35
CA ARG A 77 15.67 -16.65 13.94
C ARG A 77 15.72 -16.41 12.43
N ARG A 78 15.13 -17.29 11.63
CA ARG A 78 15.10 -17.26 10.17
C ARG A 78 13.97 -16.39 9.66
N GLY A 79 12.84 -16.36 10.37
CA GLY A 79 11.72 -15.53 9.96
C GLY A 79 10.40 -15.79 10.68
N ILE A 80 9.33 -15.28 10.07
CA ILE A 80 7.95 -15.48 10.51
C ILE A 80 7.19 -16.11 9.36
N MET A 81 6.58 -17.26 9.62
CA MET A 81 5.69 -17.93 8.68
C MET A 81 4.25 -17.79 9.16
N ARG A 82 3.37 -17.38 8.25
CA ARG A 82 1.94 -17.22 8.51
C ARG A 82 1.11 -17.76 7.35
N ASP A 83 -0.13 -18.12 7.63
CA ASP A 83 -1.06 -18.54 6.59
C ASP A 83 -1.27 -17.43 5.56
N TRP A 84 -1.53 -17.84 4.31
CA TRP A 84 -2.02 -16.93 3.30
C TRP A 84 -3.44 -16.50 3.64
N SER A 85 -3.70 -15.20 3.64
CA SER A 85 -5.05 -14.68 3.82
C SER A 85 -5.67 -14.50 2.44
N GLU A 86 -6.74 -15.24 2.17
CA GLU A 86 -7.51 -15.10 0.94
C GLU A 86 -8.37 -13.84 0.97
N GLY A 87 -8.59 -13.28 -0.21
CA GLY A 87 -9.48 -12.16 -0.42
C GLY A 87 -8.88 -11.07 -1.29
N THR A 88 -9.76 -10.17 -1.71
CA THR A 88 -9.45 -9.08 -2.62
C THR A 88 -9.13 -7.82 -1.82
N PRO A 89 -8.00 -7.13 -2.08
CA PRO A 89 -7.69 -5.85 -1.45
C PRO A 89 -8.81 -4.82 -1.60
N LEU A 90 -8.97 -3.97 -0.59
CA LEU A 90 -10.11 -3.05 -0.51
C LEU A 90 -10.22 -2.08 -1.70
N GLN A 91 -9.09 -1.67 -2.27
CA GLN A 91 -9.09 -0.80 -3.46
C GLN A 91 -9.81 -1.43 -4.66
N LEU A 92 -9.73 -2.75 -4.79
CA LEU A 92 -10.34 -3.50 -5.88
C LEU A 92 -11.74 -3.96 -5.51
N ALA A 93 -11.93 -4.44 -4.27
CA ALA A 93 -13.21 -4.96 -3.81
C ALA A 93 -14.30 -3.89 -3.63
N GLN A 94 -13.90 -2.65 -3.31
CA GLN A 94 -14.78 -1.48 -3.11
C GLN A 94 -16.12 -1.80 -2.41
N PRO A 95 -16.10 -2.35 -1.18
CA PRO A 95 -17.30 -2.92 -0.59
C PRO A 95 -18.33 -1.83 -0.25
N ALA A 96 -19.50 -1.94 -0.89
CA ALA A 96 -20.64 -1.06 -0.65
C ALA A 96 -21.56 -1.55 0.48
N GLU A 97 -21.44 -2.81 0.91
CA GLU A 97 -22.39 -3.43 1.83
C GLU A 97 -22.05 -3.24 3.32
N ALA A 98 -23.10 -3.16 4.15
CA ALA A 98 -22.96 -3.00 5.59
C ALA A 98 -22.35 -4.22 6.30
N ALA A 99 -22.50 -5.42 5.73
CA ALA A 99 -21.98 -6.67 6.29
C ALA A 99 -20.46 -6.61 6.49
N PHE A 100 -19.72 -6.18 5.46
CA PHE A 100 -18.27 -6.00 5.50
C PHE A 100 -17.84 -5.08 6.65
N TYR A 101 -18.42 -3.89 6.77
CA TYR A 101 -18.03 -2.92 7.81
C TYR A 101 -18.42 -3.35 9.22
N ARG A 102 -19.52 -4.10 9.38
CA ARG A 102 -19.89 -4.71 10.67
C ARG A 102 -18.82 -5.73 11.08
N ASP A 103 -18.34 -6.53 10.13
CA ASP A 103 -17.34 -7.54 10.36
C ASP A 103 -15.93 -6.96 10.60
N ALA A 104 -15.52 -5.95 9.82
CA ALA A 104 -14.28 -5.21 10.05
C ALA A 104 -14.26 -4.54 11.43
N ARG A 105 -15.40 -3.99 11.89
CA ARG A 105 -15.53 -3.45 13.25
C ARG A 105 -15.47 -4.54 14.32
N ARG A 106 -15.99 -5.75 14.05
CA ARG A 106 -15.82 -6.93 14.93
C ARG A 106 -14.33 -7.24 15.07
N LEU A 107 -13.59 -7.36 13.97
CA LEU A 107 -12.14 -7.62 13.97
C LEU A 107 -11.38 -6.63 14.88
N LEU A 108 -11.57 -5.32 14.66
CA LEU A 108 -10.92 -4.30 15.48
C LEU A 108 -11.27 -4.42 16.97
N ARG A 109 -12.53 -4.74 17.27
CA ARG A 109 -13.00 -4.95 18.66
C ARG A 109 -12.36 -6.18 19.29
N GLU A 110 -12.25 -7.29 18.56
CA GLU A 110 -11.64 -8.53 19.06
C GLU A 110 -10.13 -8.38 19.28
N MET A 111 -9.42 -7.75 18.34
CA MET A 111 -8.01 -7.38 18.52
C MET A 111 -7.82 -6.51 19.75
N ARG A 112 -8.65 -5.46 19.90
CA ARG A 112 -8.63 -4.59 21.08
C ARG A 112 -8.89 -5.35 22.39
N ARG A 113 -9.81 -6.32 22.40
CA ARG A 113 -10.06 -7.19 23.58
C ARG A 113 -8.84 -8.02 23.95
N ARG A 114 -7.95 -8.31 23.01
CA ARG A 114 -6.68 -8.99 23.25
C ARG A 114 -5.49 -8.05 23.49
N GLY A 115 -5.77 -6.74 23.63
CA GLY A 115 -4.75 -5.73 23.85
C GLY A 115 -3.92 -5.41 22.60
N VAL A 116 -4.41 -5.77 21.41
CA VAL A 116 -3.73 -5.54 20.14
C VAL A 116 -4.30 -4.30 19.44
N THR A 117 -3.42 -3.44 18.95
CA THR A 117 -3.73 -2.38 17.98
C THR A 117 -2.94 -2.65 16.70
N HIS A 118 -3.57 -2.49 15.54
CA HIS A 118 -2.95 -2.83 14.25
C HIS A 118 -2.03 -1.72 13.77
N ASN A 119 -2.45 -0.46 13.95
CA ASN A 119 -1.74 0.77 13.60
C ASN A 119 -1.49 1.01 12.10
N ASP A 120 -1.70 0.01 11.23
CA ASP A 120 -1.54 0.16 9.77
C ASP A 120 -2.82 -0.12 8.95
N VAL A 121 -4.00 -0.15 9.59
CA VAL A 121 -5.31 -0.34 8.90
C VAL A 121 -5.78 0.91 8.12
N ALA A 122 -4.94 1.94 8.06
CA ALA A 122 -5.16 3.12 7.23
C ALA A 122 -5.00 2.80 5.75
N LYS A 123 -4.07 1.90 5.41
CA LYS A 123 -3.83 1.43 4.05
C LYS A 123 -4.97 0.51 3.61
N PRO A 124 -5.70 0.83 2.52
CA PRO A 124 -6.75 -0.06 2.05
C PRO A 124 -6.20 -1.43 1.59
N GLN A 125 -4.91 -1.55 1.22
CA GLN A 125 -4.30 -2.84 0.85
C GLN A 125 -4.25 -3.83 2.03
N ASN A 126 -4.24 -3.33 3.27
CA ASN A 126 -4.18 -4.17 4.47
C ASN A 126 -5.54 -4.75 4.86
N TRP A 127 -6.61 -4.32 4.19
CA TRP A 127 -7.95 -4.90 4.30
C TRP A 127 -8.22 -5.78 3.10
N LEU A 128 -8.68 -7.00 3.36
CA LEU A 128 -9.15 -7.93 2.35
C LEU A 128 -10.65 -8.16 2.51
N MET A 129 -11.34 -8.24 1.39
CA MET A 129 -12.67 -8.82 1.32
C MET A 129 -12.54 -10.28 0.92
N THR A 130 -12.87 -11.18 1.85
CA THR A 130 -12.92 -12.62 1.57
C THR A 130 -13.98 -12.94 0.51
N PRO A 131 -13.92 -14.10 -0.16
CA PRO A 131 -14.94 -14.53 -1.12
C PRO A 131 -16.38 -14.50 -0.56
N GLU A 132 -16.55 -14.70 0.75
CA GLU A 132 -17.84 -14.65 1.44
C GLU A 132 -18.30 -13.22 1.79
N GLY A 133 -17.62 -12.20 1.28
CA GLY A 133 -17.91 -10.78 1.56
C GLY A 133 -17.53 -10.31 2.97
N ARG A 134 -16.79 -11.14 3.72
CA ARG A 134 -16.32 -10.87 5.09
C ARG A 134 -15.01 -10.09 5.09
N ALA A 135 -14.70 -9.47 6.22
CA ALA A 135 -13.48 -8.69 6.37
C ALA A 135 -12.34 -9.58 6.87
N ALA A 136 -11.17 -9.41 6.28
CA ALA A 136 -9.90 -9.90 6.80
C ALA A 136 -8.87 -8.76 6.82
N VAL A 137 -7.86 -8.90 7.68
CA VAL A 137 -6.78 -7.91 7.82
C VAL A 137 -5.42 -8.61 7.75
N ILE A 138 -4.50 -8.00 7.01
CA ILE A 138 -3.12 -8.48 6.83
C ILE A 138 -2.11 -7.45 7.32
N ASP A 139 -0.84 -7.86 7.34
CA ASP A 139 0.31 -7.02 7.69
C ASP A 139 0.34 -6.49 9.14
N PHE A 140 0.74 -7.37 10.06
CA PHE A 140 0.88 -7.04 11.48
C PHE A 140 2.25 -6.43 11.86
N GLN A 141 3.04 -5.95 10.89
CA GLN A 141 4.40 -5.46 11.16
C GLN A 141 4.43 -4.24 12.10
N LEU A 142 3.44 -3.36 12.00
CA LEU A 142 3.28 -2.19 12.87
C LEU A 142 2.34 -2.45 14.06
N ALA A 143 1.78 -3.66 14.16
CA ALA A 143 0.89 -4.00 15.25
C ALA A 143 1.63 -3.97 16.60
N SER A 144 0.90 -3.55 17.63
CA SER A 144 1.40 -3.40 18.99
C SER A 144 0.55 -4.18 19.98
N VAL A 145 1.20 -4.89 20.89
CA VAL A 145 0.54 -5.63 21.99
C VAL A 145 0.76 -4.87 23.28
N HIS A 146 -0.33 -4.48 23.93
CA HIS A 146 -0.32 -3.61 25.10
C HIS A 146 -0.70 -4.40 26.36
N ARG A 147 0.20 -4.43 27.35
CA ARG A 147 -0.09 -5.05 28.66
C ARG A 147 -1.12 -4.24 29.46
N ARG A 148 -1.08 -2.91 29.36
CA ARG A 148 -1.99 -1.98 30.06
C ARG A 148 -2.82 -1.20 29.05
N ARG A 149 -4.12 -1.05 29.31
CA ARG A 149 -5.07 -0.35 28.43
C ARG A 149 -5.12 1.17 28.70
N GLY A 150 -3.95 1.77 28.83
CA GLY A 150 -3.75 3.19 29.14
C GLY A 150 -4.14 4.14 28.00
N VAL A 151 -3.80 5.43 28.15
CA VAL A 151 -4.15 6.47 27.16
C VAL A 151 -3.62 6.13 25.77
N LEU A 152 -2.35 5.71 25.66
CA LEU A 152 -1.73 5.35 24.37
C LEU A 152 -2.51 4.25 23.63
N PHE A 153 -2.82 3.14 24.32
CA PHE A 153 -3.61 2.05 23.76
C PHE A 153 -5.00 2.52 23.31
N ARG A 154 -5.68 3.34 24.13
CA ARG A 154 -7.01 3.87 23.79
C ARG A 154 -6.97 4.78 22.57
N THR A 155 -5.91 5.58 22.42
CA THR A 155 -5.68 6.41 21.25
C THR A 155 -5.44 5.57 20.01
N MET A 156 -4.50 4.62 20.05
CA MET A 156 -4.19 3.75 18.91
C MET A 156 -5.42 2.96 18.45
N ALA A 157 -6.16 2.36 19.39
CA ALA A 157 -7.39 1.63 19.07
C ALA A 157 -8.49 2.55 18.50
N ARG A 158 -8.54 3.82 18.94
CA ARG A 158 -9.44 4.82 18.36
C ARG A 158 -9.03 5.16 16.93
N GLU A 159 -7.73 5.33 16.66
CA GLU A 159 -7.24 5.61 15.31
C GLU A 159 -7.45 4.43 14.37
N ASP A 160 -7.24 3.18 14.79
CA ASP A 160 -7.59 2.00 13.99
C ASP A 160 -9.06 2.03 13.55
N LEU A 161 -9.98 2.32 14.49
CA LEU A 161 -11.39 2.46 14.16
C LEU A 161 -11.66 3.66 13.23
N ARG A 162 -10.98 4.78 13.46
CA ARG A 162 -11.15 5.98 12.63
C ARG A 162 -10.67 5.73 11.20
N HIS A 163 -9.58 4.99 11.02
CA HIS A 163 -9.08 4.57 9.72
C HIS A 163 -10.07 3.67 8.98
N LEU A 164 -10.67 2.69 9.66
CA LEU A 164 -11.78 1.93 9.08
C LEU A 164 -12.95 2.83 8.65
N LEU A 165 -13.30 3.84 9.44
CA LEU A 165 -14.37 4.78 9.07
C LEU A 165 -14.00 5.66 7.87
N LYS A 166 -12.71 5.99 7.66
CA LYS A 166 -12.28 6.69 6.44
C LYS A 166 -12.49 5.80 5.22
N GLN A 167 -12.16 4.51 5.32
CA GLN A 167 -12.43 3.55 4.24
C GLN A 167 -13.93 3.42 3.96
N LYS A 168 -14.74 3.32 5.03
CA LYS A 168 -16.20 3.32 4.90
C LYS A 168 -16.74 4.58 4.23
N ARG A 169 -16.17 5.75 4.51
CA ARG A 169 -16.54 7.00 3.83
C ARG A 169 -16.23 6.97 2.34
N ALA A 170 -15.11 6.36 1.95
CA ALA A 170 -14.67 6.31 0.57
C ALA A 170 -15.56 5.38 -0.27
N TYR A 171 -15.83 4.16 0.21
CA TYR A 171 -16.53 3.14 -0.60
C TYR A 171 -18.02 2.99 -0.27
N ALA A 172 -18.49 3.43 0.90
CA ALA A 172 -19.89 3.31 1.30
C ALA A 172 -20.37 4.50 2.15
N PRO A 173 -20.31 5.75 1.62
CA PRO A 173 -20.63 6.95 2.39
C PRO A 173 -22.05 6.93 2.98
N GLY A 174 -23.03 6.38 2.24
CA GLY A 174 -24.43 6.26 2.68
C GLY A 174 -24.64 5.36 3.90
N LEU A 175 -23.65 4.54 4.26
CA LEU A 175 -23.73 3.69 5.46
C LEU A 175 -23.23 4.40 6.73
N LEU A 176 -22.65 5.59 6.63
CA LEU A 176 -22.11 6.29 7.79
C LEU A 176 -23.23 6.81 8.70
N THR A 177 -23.09 6.57 9.99
CA THR A 177 -23.99 7.15 11.00
C THR A 177 -23.52 8.54 11.42
N ALA A 178 -24.43 9.36 11.96
CA ALA A 178 -24.09 10.68 12.49
C ALA A 178 -22.94 10.64 13.53
N SER A 179 -22.88 9.59 14.35
CA SER A 179 -21.78 9.39 15.31
C SER A 179 -20.43 9.13 14.65
N GLN A 180 -20.42 8.41 13.52
CA GLN A 180 -19.22 8.12 12.75
C GLN A 180 -18.72 9.36 12.02
N HIS A 181 -19.62 10.19 11.49
CA HIS A 181 -19.27 11.51 10.96
C HIS A 181 -18.59 12.39 12.03
N ARG A 182 -19.15 12.47 13.24
CA ARG A 182 -18.52 13.21 14.36
C ARG A 182 -17.15 12.67 14.74
N MET A 183 -16.93 11.36 14.64
CA MET A 183 -15.62 10.76 14.91
C MET A 183 -14.59 11.09 13.83
N LEU A 184 -15.01 11.15 12.57
CA LEU A 184 -14.14 11.50 11.45
C LEU A 184 -13.68 12.97 11.51
N THR A 185 -14.58 13.89 11.90
CA THR A 185 -14.27 15.32 12.04
C THR A 185 -13.38 15.63 13.24
N ARG A 186 -13.48 14.86 14.34
CA ARG A 186 -12.65 15.04 15.54
C ARG A 186 -11.31 14.28 15.44
N LYS A 187 -10.27 14.95 14.94
CA LYS A 187 -8.86 14.48 15.02
C LYS A 187 -8.45 14.26 16.49
N SER A 188 -7.75 13.17 16.83
CA SER A 188 -7.34 12.91 18.21
C SER A 188 -6.26 13.88 18.69
N LEU A 189 -6.24 14.16 20.00
CA LEU A 189 -5.25 15.05 20.62
C LEU A 189 -3.80 14.58 20.38
N PRO A 190 -3.45 13.28 20.43
CA PRO A 190 -2.10 12.82 20.09
C PRO A 190 -1.75 13.00 18.62
N THR A 191 -2.71 12.90 17.68
CA THR A 191 -2.47 13.28 16.27
C THR A 191 -2.20 14.78 16.14
N ARG A 192 -2.94 15.63 16.88
CA ARG A 192 -2.68 17.08 16.90
C ARG A 192 -1.31 17.42 17.50
N ILE A 193 -0.92 16.74 18.59
CA ILE A 193 0.39 16.92 19.23
C ILE A 193 1.50 16.37 18.34
N TRP A 194 1.37 15.17 17.76
CA TRP A 194 2.32 14.61 16.79
C TRP A 194 2.53 15.52 15.58
N MET A 195 1.45 16.07 15.02
CA MET A 195 1.53 17.06 13.94
C MET A 195 2.23 18.36 14.37
N ALA A 196 2.13 18.73 15.65
CA ALA A 196 2.75 19.94 16.20
C ALA A 196 4.20 19.75 16.67
N THR A 197 4.60 18.57 17.16
CA THR A 197 5.88 18.35 17.86
C THR A 197 6.82 17.38 17.15
N ALA A 198 6.32 16.24 16.67
CA ALA A 198 7.15 15.19 16.11
C ALA A 198 7.32 15.32 14.59
N LYS A 199 6.29 15.80 13.86
CA LYS A 199 6.37 16.03 12.40
C LYS A 199 7.51 16.98 11.99
N PRO A 200 7.80 18.09 12.69
CA PRO A 200 8.93 18.97 12.35
C PRO A 200 10.30 18.33 12.61
N ILE A 201 10.46 17.61 13.72
CA ILE A 201 11.73 16.93 14.09
C ILE A 201 11.98 15.73 13.18
N TYR A 202 10.93 14.96 12.89
CA TYR A 202 10.94 13.89 11.91
C TYR A 202 11.35 14.40 10.54
N ASN A 203 10.68 15.45 10.03
CA ASN A 203 11.03 16.11 8.77
C ASN A 203 12.44 16.70 8.76
N PHE A 204 12.95 17.18 9.91
CA PHE A 204 14.31 17.72 10.02
C PHE A 204 15.37 16.61 9.96
N VAL A 205 15.13 15.47 10.61
CA VAL A 205 16.03 14.32 10.59
C VAL A 205 15.99 13.60 9.23
N THR A 206 14.79 13.42 8.64
CA THR A 206 14.63 12.79 7.33
C THR A 206 15.10 13.68 6.17
N ARG A 207 14.99 15.01 6.26
CA ARG A 207 15.56 15.91 5.23
C ARG A 207 17.08 16.08 5.30
N ARG A 208 17.74 15.68 6.40
CA ARG A 208 19.17 16.02 6.62
C ARG A 208 20.10 14.82 6.79
N LEU A 209 19.60 13.61 7.11
CA LEU A 209 20.47 12.45 7.35
C LEU A 209 20.18 11.21 6.50
N PHE A 210 18.96 11.01 6.02
CA PHE A 210 18.61 9.83 5.19
C PHE A 210 17.51 10.24 4.23
N ASP A 211 17.80 10.26 2.94
CA ASP A 211 16.91 10.61 1.81
C ASP A 211 15.73 9.61 1.66
N TRP A 212 14.97 9.44 2.74
CA TRP A 212 13.94 8.42 2.94
C TRP A 212 12.59 9.13 3.10
N SER A 213 11.78 9.07 2.04
CA SER A 213 10.43 9.65 2.00
C SER A 213 9.39 8.56 2.23
N ASP A 214 8.66 8.64 3.35
CA ASP A 214 7.43 7.87 3.57
C ASP A 214 6.36 8.28 2.55
N GLY A 215 5.55 7.33 2.10
CA GLY A 215 4.49 7.53 1.09
C GLY A 215 3.46 8.62 1.41
N GLU A 216 3.37 9.12 2.65
CA GLU A 216 2.56 10.30 3.01
C GLU A 216 3.09 11.61 2.40
N GLY A 217 4.39 11.71 2.12
CA GLY A 217 4.98 12.87 1.45
C GLY A 217 4.62 12.98 -0.04
N THR A 218 4.13 11.90 -0.64
CA THR A 218 3.78 11.84 -2.06
C THR A 218 2.44 12.47 -2.39
N GLU A 219 1.43 12.26 -1.54
CA GLU A 219 0.13 12.93 -1.69
C GLU A 219 0.34 14.45 -1.55
N ASP A 220 1.12 14.91 -0.56
CA ASP A 220 1.52 16.32 -0.42
C ASP A 220 2.32 16.86 -1.64
N ARG A 221 3.02 16.00 -2.40
CA ARG A 221 3.74 16.38 -3.63
C ARG A 221 2.82 16.45 -4.84
N LEU A 222 1.99 15.43 -5.06
CA LEU A 222 1.01 15.41 -6.14
C LEU A 222 0.02 16.56 -5.99
N GLU A 223 -0.44 16.85 -4.78
CA GLU A 223 -1.32 18.00 -4.49
C GLU A 223 -0.65 19.36 -4.78
N ARG A 224 0.68 19.47 -4.58
CA ARG A 224 1.42 20.71 -4.78
C ARG A 224 1.92 20.91 -6.23
N GLU A 225 2.44 19.86 -6.84
CA GLU A 225 3.12 19.88 -8.15
C GLU A 225 2.18 19.46 -9.28
N GLY A 226 1.19 18.59 -9.00
CA GLY A 226 0.20 18.13 -9.97
C GLY A 226 -0.55 19.27 -10.69
N PRO A 227 -1.08 20.29 -9.98
CA PRO A 227 -1.75 21.42 -10.65
C PRO A 227 -0.84 22.21 -11.60
N ARG A 228 0.47 22.29 -11.30
CA ARG A 228 1.42 22.99 -12.17
C ARG A 228 1.76 22.17 -13.42
N ILE A 229 1.94 20.86 -13.25
CA ILE A 229 2.14 19.92 -14.37
C ILE A 229 0.90 19.95 -15.28
N ALA A 230 -0.30 19.84 -14.68
CA ALA A 230 -1.56 19.91 -15.41
C ALA A 230 -1.69 21.23 -16.19
N ALA A 231 -1.49 22.37 -15.54
CA ALA A 231 -1.59 23.67 -16.20
C ALA A 231 -0.59 23.83 -17.38
N ALA A 232 0.64 23.32 -17.24
CA ALA A 232 1.64 23.36 -18.31
C ALA A 232 1.23 22.46 -19.50
N LEU A 233 0.67 21.29 -19.24
CA LEU A 233 0.22 20.36 -20.29
C LEU A 233 -1.09 20.82 -20.93
N ASP A 234 -2.04 21.36 -20.15
CA ASP A 234 -3.31 21.90 -20.64
C ASP A 234 -3.11 23.14 -21.53
N ALA A 235 -2.00 23.88 -21.35
CA ALA A 235 -1.65 25.02 -22.19
C ALA A 235 -1.16 24.61 -23.59
N ARG A 236 -0.91 23.32 -23.83
CA ARG A 236 -0.35 22.81 -25.08
C ARG A 236 -1.43 22.20 -25.97
N ALA A 237 -1.53 22.69 -27.20
CA ALA A 237 -2.50 22.20 -28.17
C ALA A 237 -2.18 20.78 -28.70
N ASP A 238 -0.92 20.34 -28.62
CA ASP A 238 -0.48 19.01 -29.05
C ASP A 238 -0.66 17.92 -27.97
N VAL A 239 -1.12 18.28 -26.76
CA VAL A 239 -1.44 17.34 -25.68
C VAL A 239 -2.95 17.20 -25.59
N THR A 240 -3.45 15.99 -25.84
CA THR A 240 -4.90 15.70 -25.91
C THR A 240 -5.44 14.99 -24.67
N GLY A 241 -4.55 14.63 -23.74
CA GLY A 241 -4.87 14.04 -22.46
C GLY A 241 -3.62 13.86 -21.62
N HIS A 242 -3.74 13.92 -20.30
CA HIS A 242 -2.63 13.62 -19.40
C HIS A 242 -3.14 13.03 -18.09
N TYR A 243 -2.24 12.31 -17.43
CA TYR A 243 -2.49 11.78 -16.09
C TYR A 243 -1.20 11.77 -15.29
N THR A 244 -1.22 12.35 -14.09
CA THR A 244 -0.08 12.35 -13.18
C THR A 244 -0.42 11.59 -11.91
N CYS A 245 0.45 10.66 -11.53
CA CYS A 245 0.28 9.85 -10.33
C CYS A 245 1.60 9.69 -9.56
N ALA A 246 1.44 9.30 -8.30
CA ALA A 246 2.54 8.90 -7.44
C ALA A 246 3.08 7.52 -7.85
N PHE A 247 4.40 7.35 -7.86
CA PHE A 247 5.02 6.04 -8.04
C PHE A 247 6.17 5.81 -7.04
N PRO A 248 6.47 4.54 -6.67
CA PRO A 248 7.54 4.22 -5.74
C PRO A 248 8.93 4.39 -6.38
N LEU A 249 9.83 5.11 -5.72
CA LEU A 249 11.25 5.22 -6.08
C LEU A 249 12.11 4.39 -5.13
N PRO A 250 12.93 3.45 -5.63
CA PRO A 250 13.84 2.67 -4.79
C PRO A 250 14.80 3.59 -4.03
N GLY A 251 14.78 3.52 -2.70
CA GLY A 251 15.71 4.25 -1.84
C GLY A 251 15.48 5.76 -1.71
N ARG A 252 14.53 6.36 -2.46
CA ARG A 252 14.17 7.80 -2.40
C ARG A 252 12.70 8.07 -2.08
N GLY A 253 11.95 7.03 -1.70
CA GLY A 253 10.54 7.11 -1.36
C GLY A 253 9.64 7.08 -2.58
N SER A 254 9.21 8.25 -3.08
CA SER A 254 8.17 8.33 -4.10
C SER A 254 8.32 9.55 -5.02
N GLY A 255 8.12 9.30 -6.32
CA GLY A 255 8.18 10.30 -7.38
C GLY A 255 6.81 10.53 -8.03
N LEU A 256 6.78 11.46 -8.99
CA LEU A 256 5.65 11.71 -9.87
C LEU A 256 5.93 11.10 -11.25
N TYR A 257 4.93 10.37 -11.74
CA TYR A 257 4.91 9.79 -13.07
C TYR A 257 3.78 10.46 -13.83
N THR A 258 4.11 11.14 -14.94
CA THR A 258 3.14 11.74 -15.83
C THR A 258 3.10 11.02 -17.15
N PHE A 259 1.90 10.63 -17.56
CA PHE A 259 1.59 10.15 -18.89
C PHE A 259 0.97 11.29 -19.69
N ALA A 260 1.42 11.52 -20.92
CA ALA A 260 0.88 12.52 -21.82
C ALA A 260 0.47 11.87 -23.15
N GLU A 261 -0.79 12.07 -23.55
CA GLU A 261 -1.34 11.67 -24.85
C GLU A 261 -0.95 12.71 -25.90
N THR A 262 0.12 12.42 -26.64
CA THR A 262 0.68 13.33 -27.64
C THR A 262 1.50 12.58 -28.70
N GLY A 263 1.63 13.20 -29.87
CA GLY A 263 2.55 12.75 -30.93
C GLY A 263 3.98 13.28 -30.77
N THR A 264 4.23 14.19 -29.83
CA THR A 264 5.55 14.78 -29.59
C THR A 264 6.31 14.04 -28.48
N GLY A 265 7.63 14.04 -28.57
CA GLY A 265 8.49 13.37 -27.58
C GLY A 265 8.62 14.16 -26.27
N PRO A 266 9.08 13.51 -25.17
CA PRO A 266 9.21 14.16 -23.87
C PRO A 266 10.15 15.37 -23.88
N GLU A 267 11.15 15.40 -24.77
CA GLU A 267 12.08 16.52 -24.97
C GLU A 267 11.36 17.83 -25.32
N ALA A 268 10.22 17.75 -26.03
CA ALA A 268 9.45 18.91 -26.45
C ALA A 268 8.54 19.47 -25.33
N LEU A 269 8.15 18.62 -24.38
CA LEU A 269 7.28 18.98 -23.25
C LEU A 269 8.10 19.36 -22.00
N ARG A 270 9.33 18.85 -21.88
CA ARG A 270 10.18 19.05 -20.70
C ARG A 270 10.47 20.52 -20.35
N PRO A 271 10.69 21.44 -21.32
CA PRO A 271 10.97 22.85 -21.01
C PRO A 271 9.82 23.59 -20.33
N ASP A 272 8.58 23.15 -20.56
CA ASP A 272 7.37 23.79 -20.00
C ASP A 272 7.04 23.28 -18.58
N LEU A 273 7.72 22.22 -18.14
CA LEU A 273 7.50 21.57 -16.86
C LEU A 273 8.51 22.03 -15.81
N PRO A 274 8.17 21.96 -14.51
CA PRO A 274 9.11 22.31 -13.45
C PRO A 274 10.40 21.48 -13.52
N ALA A 275 11.56 22.09 -13.27
CA ALA A 275 12.84 21.40 -13.38
C ALA A 275 12.90 20.13 -12.50
N GLY A 276 13.18 18.99 -13.13
CA GLY A 276 13.29 17.69 -12.46
C GLY A 276 11.95 17.06 -12.05
N VAL A 277 10.81 17.66 -12.40
CA VAL A 277 9.47 17.18 -12.05
C VAL A 277 8.56 17.22 -13.29
N PRO A 278 7.84 16.14 -13.63
CA PRO A 278 7.82 14.83 -13.00
C PRO A 278 9.14 14.06 -13.22
N GLU A 279 9.48 13.14 -12.33
CA GLU A 279 10.66 12.29 -12.48
C GLU A 279 10.55 11.38 -13.73
N HIS A 280 9.33 10.94 -14.04
CA HIS A 280 9.02 10.22 -15.27
C HIS A 280 7.96 10.97 -16.09
N LEU A 281 8.28 11.25 -17.34
CA LEU A 281 7.37 11.81 -18.33
C LEU A 281 7.31 10.84 -19.52
N GLN A 282 6.22 10.11 -19.64
CA GLN A 282 6.00 9.17 -20.73
C GLN A 282 4.99 9.75 -21.73
N CYS A 283 5.46 10.05 -22.93
CA CYS A 283 4.59 10.46 -24.04
C CYS A 283 4.12 9.21 -24.79
N VAL A 284 2.81 9.11 -25.04
CA VAL A 284 2.20 7.99 -25.75
C VAL A 284 1.18 8.51 -26.75
N PRO A 285 0.96 7.81 -27.88
CA PRO A 285 0.01 8.26 -28.89
C PRO A 285 -1.44 8.21 -28.41
N ARG A 286 -1.75 7.34 -27.44
CA ARG A 286 -3.09 7.19 -26.85
C ARG A 286 -3.01 6.66 -25.42
N LEU A 287 -3.79 7.24 -24.51
CA LEU A 287 -3.97 6.73 -23.15
C LEU A 287 -5.17 5.77 -23.08
N PRO A 288 -5.10 4.74 -22.21
CA PRO A 288 -6.22 3.85 -21.97
C PRO A 288 -7.38 4.64 -21.37
N ARG A 289 -8.61 4.25 -21.72
CA ARG A 289 -9.84 4.86 -21.22
C ARG A 289 -10.74 3.78 -20.64
N ASP A 290 -11.45 4.11 -19.57
CA ASP A 290 -12.45 3.22 -18.98
C ASP A 290 -13.72 3.13 -19.86
N ALA A 291 -14.69 2.31 -19.41
CA ALA A 291 -15.97 2.14 -20.10
C ALA A 291 -16.78 3.44 -20.25
N GLY A 292 -16.49 4.47 -19.45
CA GLY A 292 -17.09 5.82 -19.53
C GLY A 292 -16.37 6.74 -20.51
N GLY A 293 -15.28 6.30 -21.14
CA GLY A 293 -14.45 7.10 -22.04
C GLY A 293 -13.51 8.07 -21.33
N THR A 294 -13.44 8.04 -20.00
CA THR A 294 -12.47 8.82 -19.21
C THR A 294 -11.13 8.11 -19.16
N ILE A 295 -10.03 8.85 -19.00
CA ILE A 295 -8.68 8.25 -18.89
C ILE A 295 -8.67 7.25 -17.72
N ASP A 296 -8.22 6.03 -17.97
CA ASP A 296 -8.15 4.96 -16.98
C ASP A 296 -6.98 5.20 -16.01
N ALA A 297 -7.23 6.06 -15.03
CA ALA A 297 -6.31 6.42 -13.97
C ALA A 297 -5.87 5.20 -13.14
N ALA A 298 -6.73 4.19 -12.99
CA ALA A 298 -6.43 3.00 -12.21
C ALA A 298 -5.36 2.14 -12.91
N LEU A 299 -5.57 1.85 -14.20
CA LEU A 299 -4.60 1.12 -15.02
C LEU A 299 -3.26 1.86 -15.11
N LEU A 300 -3.28 3.17 -15.36
CA LEU A 300 -2.06 3.98 -15.43
C LEU A 300 -1.31 4.02 -14.10
N SER A 301 -2.02 4.05 -12.97
CA SER A 301 -1.40 3.97 -11.64
C SER A 301 -0.74 2.61 -11.38
N LEU A 302 -1.36 1.50 -11.81
CA LEU A 302 -0.76 0.17 -11.73
C LEU A 302 0.51 0.06 -12.58
N ILE A 303 0.47 0.63 -13.79
CA ILE A 303 1.64 0.70 -14.68
C ILE A 303 2.75 1.52 -14.03
N ALA A 304 2.46 2.72 -13.52
CA ALA A 304 3.43 3.57 -12.83
C ALA A 304 4.01 2.92 -11.56
N ALA A 305 3.21 2.14 -10.84
CA ALA A 305 3.65 1.39 -9.67
C ALA A 305 4.40 0.07 -10.01
N ASN A 306 4.60 -0.24 -11.29
CA ASN A 306 5.19 -1.47 -11.80
C ASN A 306 4.50 -2.75 -11.26
N ARG A 307 3.16 -2.71 -11.15
CA ARG A 307 2.32 -3.83 -10.67
C ARG A 307 1.84 -4.71 -11.83
N LEU A 308 2.78 -5.34 -12.54
CA LEU A 308 2.51 -6.03 -13.80
C LEU A 308 1.50 -7.18 -13.67
N ASP A 309 1.50 -7.93 -12.56
CA ASP A 309 0.53 -8.99 -12.33
C ASP A 309 -0.91 -8.46 -12.21
N GLU A 310 -1.08 -7.30 -11.55
CA GLU A 310 -2.38 -6.63 -11.40
C GLU A 310 -2.84 -6.01 -12.73
N VAL A 311 -1.89 -5.49 -13.53
CA VAL A 311 -2.17 -5.05 -14.90
C VAL A 311 -2.64 -6.21 -15.77
N GLU A 312 -1.92 -7.34 -15.76
CA GLU A 312 -2.28 -8.51 -16.56
C GLU A 312 -3.66 -9.07 -16.16
N ALA A 313 -3.94 -9.17 -14.86
CA ALA A 313 -5.27 -9.58 -14.39
C ALA A 313 -6.38 -8.63 -14.87
N ARG A 314 -6.11 -7.31 -14.91
CA ARG A 314 -7.05 -6.31 -15.45
C ARG A 314 -7.23 -6.45 -16.96
N LEU A 315 -6.17 -6.67 -17.72
CA LEU A 315 -6.23 -6.86 -19.18
C LEU A 315 -6.88 -8.19 -19.58
N GLN A 316 -6.87 -9.20 -18.71
CA GLN A 316 -7.64 -10.43 -18.91
C GLN A 316 -9.13 -10.21 -18.67
N ALA A 317 -9.49 -9.38 -17.70
CA ALA A 317 -10.88 -9.02 -17.41
C ALA A 317 -11.49 -8.05 -18.45
N GLU A 318 -10.66 -7.15 -18.99
CA GLU A 318 -11.03 -6.10 -19.97
C GLU A 318 -10.10 -6.17 -21.20
N PRO A 319 -10.23 -7.20 -22.08
CA PRO A 319 -9.32 -7.45 -23.19
C PRO A 319 -9.20 -6.30 -24.21
N GLU A 320 -10.24 -5.47 -24.32
CA GLU A 320 -10.31 -4.29 -25.17
C GLU A 320 -9.29 -3.21 -24.79
N LEU A 321 -8.80 -3.17 -23.55
CA LEU A 321 -7.77 -2.22 -23.10
C LEU A 321 -6.38 -2.61 -23.61
N ARG A 322 -6.17 -3.89 -23.94
CA ARG A 322 -4.85 -4.47 -24.21
C ARG A 322 -4.07 -3.79 -25.34
N PRO A 323 -4.66 -3.45 -26.52
CA PRO A 323 -3.92 -2.79 -27.59
C PRO A 323 -3.31 -1.44 -27.19
N VAL A 324 -4.00 -0.67 -26.35
CA VAL A 324 -3.50 0.63 -25.87
C VAL A 324 -2.57 0.43 -24.68
N ALA A 325 -2.93 -0.44 -23.74
CA ALA A 325 -2.14 -0.73 -22.55
C ALA A 325 -0.76 -1.31 -22.89
N ASP A 326 -0.66 -2.20 -23.88
CA ASP A 326 0.60 -2.82 -24.31
C ASP A 326 1.60 -1.76 -24.82
N VAL A 327 1.12 -0.72 -25.51
CA VAL A 327 1.96 0.41 -25.96
C VAL A 327 2.50 1.20 -24.77
N VAL A 328 1.65 1.49 -23.79
CA VAL A 328 2.08 2.18 -22.56
C VAL A 328 3.05 1.32 -21.75
N LEU A 329 2.78 0.02 -21.61
CA LEU A 329 3.61 -0.94 -20.89
C LEU A 329 4.99 -1.11 -21.53
N ALA A 330 5.06 -1.15 -22.86
CA ALA A 330 6.32 -1.27 -23.60
C ALA A 330 7.25 -0.05 -23.39
N GLY A 331 6.66 1.14 -23.26
CA GLY A 331 7.39 2.40 -23.07
C GLY A 331 7.59 2.84 -21.62
N ARG A 332 7.26 2.00 -20.63
CA ARG A 332 7.28 2.40 -19.22
C ARG A 332 8.70 2.74 -18.74
N LEU A 333 8.82 3.81 -17.95
CA LEU A 333 10.10 4.39 -17.52
C LEU A 333 10.56 3.91 -16.14
N ASN A 334 9.74 3.11 -15.46
CA ASN A 334 9.96 2.56 -14.12
C ASN A 334 10.58 1.15 -14.12
N LEU A 335 11.30 0.79 -15.19
CA LEU A 335 12.03 -0.47 -15.32
C LEU A 335 13.23 -0.49 -14.35
N THR A 336 13.01 -0.96 -13.13
CA THR A 336 14.05 -0.97 -12.09
C THR A 336 15.04 -2.14 -12.23
N ASP A 337 14.83 -3.07 -13.18
CA ASP A 337 15.61 -4.31 -13.28
C ASP A 337 16.84 -4.25 -14.21
N ARG A 338 17.36 -3.06 -14.54
CA ARG A 338 18.57 -2.93 -15.39
C ARG A 338 19.77 -2.22 -14.77
N ILE A 339 19.74 -1.86 -13.48
CA ILE A 339 20.95 -1.38 -12.80
C ILE A 339 21.54 -2.51 -11.95
N LEU A 340 21.99 -3.56 -12.64
CA LEU A 340 23.10 -4.40 -12.20
C LEU A 340 24.36 -3.83 -12.86
N ARG A 341 25.10 -2.99 -12.14
CA ARG A 341 26.54 -2.84 -12.28
C ARG A 341 27.17 -2.80 -10.91
#